data_AF-A0A453AHW2-F1
#
_entry.id   AF-A0A453AHW2-F1
#
_cell.length_a   1.000
_cell.length_b   1.000
_cell.length_c   1.000
_cell.angle_alpha   90.00
_cell.angle_beta   90.00
_cell.angle_gamma   90.00
#
_symmetry.space_group_name_H-M   'P 1'
#
loop_
_entity.id
_entity.type
_entity.pdbx_description
1 polymer ?
#
loop_
_entity_poly.entity_id
_entity_poly.type
_entity_poly.pdbx_seq_one_letter_code
_entity_poly.pdbx_strand_id
1 'polypeptide(L)'
;MQDKQAEVTRLMECLDMSKDRFSCLEWNKAYFSIDPEEYFSSVVSELNEVLDVIAAGCTSEWLYQRSLQESFSGRIISLLRLITETEIRTDEFYKQSIPTNLNVLQSSVGKRCDPWMLKLPLHK
;
A
#
# COMPACT_ATOMS: atom_id res chain seq x y z
N MET A 1 7.18 -22.95 12.47
CA MET A 1 5.91 -22.41 11.91
C MET A 1 5.35 -21.28 12.75
N GLN A 2 5.43 -21.30 14.10
CA GLN A 2 4.99 -20.19 14.96
C GLN A 2 5.60 -18.82 14.57
N ASP A 3 6.88 -18.77 14.24
CA ASP A 3 7.55 -17.51 13.88
C ASP A 3 6.98 -16.84 12.63
N LYS A 4 6.45 -17.62 11.68
CA LYS A 4 5.89 -17.08 10.42
C LYS A 4 4.56 -16.40 10.66
N GLN A 5 3.66 -17.03 11.41
CA GLN A 5 2.34 -16.44 11.68
C GLN A 5 2.45 -15.24 12.61
N ALA A 6 3.38 -15.28 13.59
CA ALA A 6 3.68 -14.12 14.42
C ALA A 6 4.15 -12.92 13.59
N GLU A 7 4.98 -13.15 12.57
CA GLU A 7 5.42 -12.09 11.67
C GLU A 7 4.29 -11.57 10.77
N VAL A 8 3.39 -12.43 10.29
CA VAL A 8 2.19 -11.99 9.56
C VAL A 8 1.33 -11.09 10.45
N THR A 9 1.05 -11.49 11.68
CA THR A 9 0.30 -10.67 12.65
C THR A 9 0.98 -9.31 12.86
N ARG A 10 2.29 -9.30 13.12
CA ARG A 10 3.06 -8.05 13.31
C ARG A 10 2.99 -7.13 12.09
N LEU A 11 3.04 -7.68 10.88
CA LEU A 11 2.92 -6.90 9.65
C LEU A 11 1.51 -6.31 9.49
N MET A 12 0.46 -7.07 9.80
CA MET A 12 -0.92 -6.60 9.74
C MET A 12 -1.17 -5.48 10.76
N GLU A 13 -0.63 -5.58 11.98
CA GLU A 13 -0.69 -4.50 12.97
C GLU A 13 -0.01 -3.21 12.45
N CYS A 14 1.12 -3.32 11.75
CA CYS A 14 1.76 -2.16 11.11
C CYS A 14 0.90 -1.55 10.00
N LEU A 15 0.17 -2.38 9.23
CA LEU A 15 -0.74 -1.91 8.18
C LEU A 15 -1.96 -1.21 8.77
N ASP A 16 -2.48 -1.70 9.89
CA ASP A 16 -3.58 -1.05 10.61
C ASP A 16 -3.16 0.34 11.14
N MET A 17 -1.97 0.43 11.74
CA MET A 17 -1.41 1.74 12.13
C MET A 17 -1.23 2.68 10.95
N SER A 18 -0.80 2.15 9.79
CA SER A 18 -0.64 2.93 8.57
C SER A 18 -2.00 3.40 8.04
N LYS A 19 -3.04 2.58 8.18
CA LYS A 19 -4.42 2.91 7.81
C LYS A 19 -4.97 4.05 8.67
N ASP A 20 -4.76 4.01 10.00
CA ASP A 20 -5.18 5.09 10.89
C ASP A 20 -4.55 6.43 10.49
N ARG A 21 -3.25 6.42 10.18
CA ARG A 21 -2.53 7.59 9.67
C ARG A 21 -3.04 8.03 8.31
N PHE A 22 -3.31 7.09 7.41
CA PHE A 22 -3.84 7.34 6.07
C PHE A 22 -5.19 8.05 6.15
N SER A 23 -6.09 7.59 7.03
CA SER A 23 -7.41 8.19 7.26
C SER A 23 -7.36 9.61 7.84
N CYS A 24 -6.29 9.99 8.53
CA CYS A 24 -6.11 11.36 9.03
C CYS A 24 -5.71 12.36 7.93
N LEU A 25 -5.40 11.90 6.71
CA LEU A 25 -4.92 12.75 5.62
C LEU A 25 -6.03 13.04 4.60
N GLU A 26 -6.03 14.25 4.06
CA GLU A 26 -6.86 14.57 2.89
C GLU A 26 -6.24 13.99 1.62
N TRP A 27 -6.99 13.14 0.92
CA TRP A 27 -6.57 12.52 -0.33
C TRP A 27 -7.32 13.09 -1.53
N ASN A 28 -6.60 13.32 -2.63
CA ASN A 28 -7.25 13.71 -3.87
C ASN A 28 -7.99 12.50 -4.47
N LYS A 29 -9.32 12.55 -4.45
CA LYS A 29 -10.19 11.49 -4.98
C LYS A 29 -9.93 11.17 -6.45
N ALA A 30 -9.39 12.09 -7.24
CA ALA A 30 -9.07 11.85 -8.65
C ALA A 30 -7.97 10.78 -8.86
N TYR A 31 -7.19 10.48 -7.81
CA TYR A 31 -6.21 9.40 -7.84
C TYR A 31 -6.85 8.02 -7.73
N PHE A 32 -8.05 7.89 -7.16
CA PHE A 32 -8.67 6.61 -6.86
C PHE A 32 -9.87 6.35 -7.76
N SER A 33 -10.12 5.08 -8.12
CA SER A 33 -11.36 4.66 -8.80
C SER A 33 -12.55 4.52 -7.87
N ILE A 34 -12.29 4.31 -6.57
CA ILE A 34 -13.27 4.16 -5.48
C ILE A 34 -12.86 5.05 -4.31
N ASP A 35 -13.57 4.95 -3.18
CA ASP A 35 -13.17 5.68 -1.98
C ASP A 35 -11.72 5.29 -1.56
N PRO A 36 -10.84 6.24 -1.17
CA PRO A 36 -9.46 5.95 -0.83
C PRO A 36 -9.29 4.92 0.30
N GLU A 37 -10.14 4.96 1.33
CA GLU A 37 -10.08 4.00 2.44
C GLU A 37 -10.59 2.62 2.02
N GLU A 38 -11.60 2.58 1.15
CA GLU A 38 -12.10 1.35 0.54
C GLU A 38 -11.02 0.71 -0.35
N TYR A 39 -10.33 1.51 -1.17
CA TYR A 39 -9.19 1.05 -1.96
C TYR A 39 -8.08 0.48 -1.06
N PHE A 40 -7.66 1.24 -0.04
CA PHE A 40 -6.61 0.81 0.88
C PHE A 40 -6.97 -0.53 1.54
N SER A 41 -8.19 -0.63 2.09
CA SER A 41 -8.68 -1.84 2.75
C SER A 41 -8.76 -3.02 1.80
N SER A 42 -9.19 -2.79 0.56
CA SER A 42 -9.27 -3.82 -0.48
C SER A 42 -7.89 -4.40 -0.83
N VAL A 43 -6.85 -3.56 -0.98
CA VAL A 43 -5.50 -4.05 -1.29
C VAL A 43 -4.87 -4.73 -0.07
N VAL A 44 -5.11 -4.24 1.16
CA VAL A 44 -4.63 -4.88 2.39
C VAL A 44 -5.24 -6.27 2.58
N SER A 45 -6.54 -6.44 2.30
CA SER A 45 -7.19 -7.76 2.33
C SER A 45 -6.53 -8.73 1.35
N GLU A 46 -6.27 -8.28 0.12
CA GLU A 46 -5.61 -9.09 -0.91
C GLU A 46 -4.16 -9.46 -0.53
N LEU A 47 -3.44 -8.55 0.15
CA LEU A 47 -2.12 -8.82 0.69
C LEU A 47 -2.16 -9.84 1.84
N ASN A 48 -3.13 -9.71 2.76
CA ASN A 48 -3.27 -10.63 3.89
C ASN A 48 -3.48 -12.08 3.43
N GLU A 49 -4.34 -12.29 2.42
CA GLU A 49 -4.55 -13.62 1.83
C GLU A 49 -3.24 -14.23 1.30
N VAL A 50 -2.39 -13.42 0.67
CA VAL A 50 -1.08 -13.88 0.17
C VAL A 50 -0.11 -14.16 1.31
N LEU A 51 -0.09 -13.33 2.36
CA LEU A 51 0.75 -13.54 3.54
C LEU A 51 0.38 -14.82 4.29
N ASP A 52 -0.92 -15.14 4.42
CA ASP A 52 -1.39 -16.39 5.02
C ASP A 52 -0.94 -17.61 4.22
N VAL A 53 -0.99 -17.54 2.88
CA VAL A 53 -0.48 -18.60 1.99
C VAL A 53 1.05 -18.76 2.13
N ILE A 54 1.79 -17.67 2.28
CA ILE A 54 3.25 -17.70 2.54
C ILE A 54 3.54 -18.36 3.90
N ALA A 55 2.80 -17.99 4.95
CA ALA A 55 2.96 -18.54 6.29
C ALA A 55 2.65 -20.04 6.34
N ALA A 56 1.66 -20.50 5.55
CA ALA A 56 1.34 -21.90 5.34
C ALA A 56 2.41 -22.68 4.56
N GLY A 57 3.42 -22.00 4.00
CA GLY A 57 4.58 -22.62 3.36
C GLY A 57 4.48 -22.74 1.85
N CYS A 58 3.92 -21.74 1.16
CA CYS A 58 3.93 -21.70 -0.30
C CYS A 58 5.35 -21.81 -0.88
N THR A 59 5.43 -22.25 -2.14
CA THR A 59 6.70 -22.27 -2.87
C THR A 59 7.06 -20.87 -3.37
N SER A 60 8.36 -20.62 -3.57
CA SER A 60 8.82 -19.39 -4.22
C SER A 60 8.27 -19.25 -5.64
N GLU A 61 8.06 -20.37 -6.35
CA GLU A 61 7.46 -20.38 -7.69
C GLU A 61 6.01 -19.87 -7.65
N TRP A 62 5.21 -20.31 -6.67
CA TRP A 62 3.84 -19.82 -6.53
C TRP A 62 3.81 -18.31 -6.31
N LEU A 63 4.67 -17.79 -5.43
CA LEU A 63 4.76 -16.35 -5.16
C LEU A 63 5.24 -15.58 -6.39
N TYR A 64 6.20 -16.13 -7.14
CA TYR A 64 6.66 -15.56 -8.40
C TYR A 64 5.52 -15.45 -9.41
N GLN A 65 4.78 -16.53 -9.66
CA GLN A 65 3.64 -16.52 -10.58
C GLN A 65 2.55 -15.55 -10.13
N ARG A 66 2.25 -15.47 -8.83
CA ARG A 66 1.32 -14.49 -8.27
C ARG A 66 1.80 -13.05 -8.52
N SER A 67 3.11 -12.79 -8.39
CA SER A 67 3.70 -11.46 -8.64
C SER A 67 3.68 -11.03 -10.12
N LEU A 68 3.61 -11.97 -11.06
CA LEU A 68 3.50 -11.66 -12.49
C LEU A 68 2.11 -11.15 -12.88
N GLN A 69 1.09 -11.35 -12.04
CA GLN A 69 -0.26 -10.84 -12.31
C GLN A 69 -0.26 -9.32 -12.14
N GLU A 70 -0.40 -8.60 -13.26
CA GLU A 70 -0.34 -7.13 -13.32
C GLU A 70 -1.32 -6.45 -12.36
N SER A 71 -2.54 -6.98 -12.27
CA SER A 71 -3.57 -6.45 -11.36
C SER A 71 -3.12 -6.52 -9.90
N PHE A 72 -2.52 -7.63 -9.48
CA PHE A 72 -2.03 -7.80 -8.12
C PHE A 72 -0.77 -6.98 -7.85
N SER A 73 0.26 -7.15 -8.68
CA SER A 73 1.53 -6.46 -8.45
C SER A 73 1.37 -4.94 -8.54
N GLY A 74 0.57 -4.43 -9.48
CA GLY A 74 0.25 -3.01 -9.58
C GLY A 74 -0.45 -2.47 -8.32
N ARG A 75 -1.39 -3.25 -7.75
CA ARG A 75 -2.07 -2.89 -6.50
C ARG A 75 -1.14 -2.91 -5.30
N ILE A 76 -0.31 -3.95 -5.14
CA ILE A 76 0.69 -4.02 -4.06
C ILE A 76 1.70 -2.88 -4.14
N ILE A 77 2.25 -2.60 -5.33
CA ILE A 77 3.17 -1.47 -5.53
C ILE A 77 2.48 -0.15 -5.16
N SER A 78 1.22 0.02 -5.54
CA SER A 78 0.45 1.21 -5.19
C SER A 78 0.23 1.34 -3.68
N LEU A 79 -0.10 0.25 -2.98
CA LEU A 79 -0.21 0.22 -1.53
C LEU A 79 1.11 0.62 -0.84
N LEU A 80 2.24 0.05 -1.27
CA LEU A 80 3.55 0.39 -0.71
C LEU A 80 3.88 1.89 -0.88
N ARG A 81 3.52 2.46 -2.04
CA ARG A 81 3.67 3.90 -2.30
C ARG A 81 2.76 4.75 -1.42
N LEU A 82 1.50 4.33 -1.23
CA LEU A 82 0.55 5.04 -0.36
C LEU A 82 0.99 5.02 1.10
N ILE A 83 1.46 3.89 1.61
CA ILE A 83 2.02 3.78 2.97
C ILE A 83 3.23 4.71 3.12
N THR A 84 4.13 4.71 2.13
CA THR A 84 5.30 5.60 2.13
C THR A 84 4.89 7.07 2.14
N GLU A 85 3.94 7.46 1.28
CA GLU A 85 3.43 8.83 1.22
C GLU A 85 2.73 9.24 2.52
N THR A 86 1.98 8.31 3.12
CA THR A 86 1.33 8.51 4.42
C THR A 86 2.37 8.83 5.49
N GLU A 87 3.40 7.98 5.62
CA GLU A 87 4.46 8.16 6.61
C GLU A 87 5.15 9.52 6.47
N ILE A 88 5.54 9.88 5.24
CA ILE A 88 6.19 11.15 4.93
C ILE A 88 5.30 12.36 5.28
N ARG A 89 3.99 12.24 5.05
CA ARG A 89 3.03 13.32 5.32
C ARG A 89 2.72 13.46 6.81
N THR A 90 2.74 12.37 7.57
CA THR A 90 2.38 12.36 8.99
C THR A 90 3.55 12.57 9.93
N ASP A 91 4.78 12.20 9.56
CA ASP A 91 5.95 12.35 10.42
C ASP A 91 6.74 13.63 10.09
N GLU A 92 6.87 14.50 11.09
CA GLU A 92 7.59 15.78 11.04
C GLU A 92 9.07 15.62 10.68
N PHE A 93 9.68 14.47 10.99
CA PHE A 93 11.06 14.16 10.66
C PHE A 93 11.33 14.34 9.16
N TYR A 94 10.41 13.89 8.31
CA TYR A 94 10.59 13.95 6.86
C TYR A 94 10.41 15.36 6.31
N LYS A 95 9.62 16.22 6.97
CA LYS A 95 9.42 17.61 6.51
C LYS A 95 10.70 18.43 6.50
N GLN A 96 11.64 18.10 7.39
CA GLN A 96 12.96 18.76 7.45
C GLN A 96 13.87 18.38 6.27
N SER A 97 13.61 17.23 5.64
CA SER A 97 14.41 16.69 4.54
C SER A 97 13.81 16.97 3.16
N ILE A 98 12.60 17.52 3.09
CA ILE A 98 11.93 17.86 1.83
C ILE A 98 12.27 19.32 1.47
N PRO A 99 12.83 19.57 0.27
CA PRO A 99 13.16 20.92 -0.18
C PRO A 99 11.95 21.85 -0.12
N THR A 100 12.11 23.06 0.42
CA THR A 100 11.02 24.04 0.68
C THR A 100 10.27 24.48 -0.58
N ASN A 101 10.88 24.32 -1.76
CA ASN A 101 10.30 24.57 -3.07
C ASN A 101 9.43 23.41 -3.60
N LEU A 102 9.34 22.31 -2.85
CA LEU A 102 8.43 21.20 -3.05
C LEU A 102 7.54 21.07 -1.82
N ASN A 103 6.25 21.32 -1.98
CA ASN A 103 5.25 20.88 -1.01
C ASN A 103 5.31 19.34 -0.90
N VAL A 104 5.11 18.76 0.28
CA VAL A 104 5.02 17.29 0.49
C VAL A 104 4.11 16.61 -0.55
N LEU A 105 2.99 17.24 -0.93
CA LEU A 105 2.04 16.85 -1.98
C LEU A 105 2.55 17.01 -3.42
N GLN A 106 3.60 17.83 -3.64
CA GLN A 106 4.27 17.99 -4.93
C GLN A 106 5.46 17.03 -5.08
N SER A 107 6.14 16.70 -3.97
CA SER A 107 7.15 15.63 -3.91
C SER A 107 6.54 14.23 -3.79
N SER A 108 5.24 14.14 -3.45
CA SER A 108 4.62 12.85 -3.20
C SER A 108 4.54 11.99 -4.45
N VAL A 109 4.67 10.69 -4.21
CA VAL A 109 4.78 9.66 -5.25
C VAL A 109 3.53 9.62 -6.14
N GLY A 110 2.40 10.16 -5.68
CA GLY A 110 1.15 10.29 -6.43
C GLY A 110 1.25 11.00 -7.80
N LYS A 111 2.18 11.93 -8.03
CA LYS A 111 2.37 12.52 -9.37
C LYS A 111 3.09 11.60 -10.36
N ARG A 112 3.76 10.55 -9.87
CA ARG A 112 4.45 9.51 -10.67
C ARG A 112 3.75 8.16 -10.61
N CYS A 113 2.60 8.08 -9.95
CA CYS A 113 1.67 6.99 -10.20
C CYS A 113 0.96 7.33 -11.50
N ASP A 114 1.15 6.50 -12.53
CA ASP A 114 0.23 6.53 -13.66
C ASP A 114 -1.18 6.45 -13.08
N PRO A 115 -2.09 7.39 -13.41
CA PRO A 115 -3.46 7.38 -12.90
C PRO A 115 -4.15 6.03 -13.09
N TRP A 116 -3.67 5.23 -14.05
CA TRP A 116 -4.11 3.88 -14.35
C TRP A 116 -3.90 2.87 -13.22
N MET A 117 -2.81 2.94 -12.43
CA MET A 117 -2.52 1.93 -11.41
C MET A 117 -3.49 1.96 -10.21
N LEU A 118 -3.91 3.16 -9.80
CA LEU A 118 -4.92 3.35 -8.76
C LEU A 118 -6.36 3.32 -9.31
N LYS A 119 -6.51 3.31 -10.65
CA LYS A 119 -7.79 3.17 -11.35
C LYS A 119 -8.06 1.77 -11.87
N LEU A 120 -7.14 0.82 -11.66
CA LEU A 120 -7.35 -0.57 -12.07
C LEU A 120 -8.66 -1.08 -11.44
N PRO A 121 -9.66 -1.43 -12.26
CA PRO A 121 -10.96 -1.84 -11.77
C PRO A 121 -10.83 -3.14 -10.95
N LEU A 122 -11.65 -3.24 -9.89
CA LEU A 122 -11.99 -4.50 -9.26
C LEU A 122 -12.73 -5.37 -10.28
N HIS A 123 -12.01 -6.02 -11.19
CA HIS A 123 -12.61 -7.06 -12.01
C HIS A 123 -12.81 -8.29 -11.13
N LYS A 124 -14.10 -8.54 -10.82
CA LYS A 124 -14.63 -9.78 -10.26
C LYS A 124 -14.37 -10.96 -11.20
#